data_AF-A0A1Q8B7H9-F1
#
_entry.id   AF-A0A1Q8B7H9-F1
#
_cell.length_a   1.000
_cell.length_b   1.000
_cell.length_c   1.000
_cell.angle_alpha   90.00
_cell.angle_beta   90.00
_cell.angle_gamma   90.00
#
_symmetry.space_group_name_H-M   'P 1'
#
loop_
_entity.id
_entity.type
_entity.pdbx_description
1 polymer ?
#
loop_
_entity_poly.entity_id
_entity_poly.type
_entity_poly.pdbx_seq_one_letter_code
_entity_poly.pdbx_strand_id
1 'polypeptide(L)'
;MPPGPIGNPGEASLQAALAPAETDYLYFVANAHGGHFFAETLAEHNRNVARYRRLLAGRPADPEPPPAPAHRRKARRKSHLR
;
A
#
# COMPACT_ATOMS: atom_id res chain seq x y z
N MET A 1 18.40 -4.03 5.18
CA MET A 1 17.86 -3.18 6.27
C MET A 1 19.00 -2.39 6.88
N PRO A 2 18.78 -1.17 7.40
CA PRO A 2 19.76 -0.45 8.20
C PRO A 2 20.21 -1.29 9.43
N PRO A 3 21.38 -1.02 10.02
CA PRO A 3 21.91 -1.82 11.13
C PRO A 3 21.12 -1.69 12.45
N GLY A 4 20.25 -0.69 12.57
CA GLY A 4 19.40 -0.48 13.74
C GLY A 4 18.13 0.31 13.43
N PRO A 5 17.17 0.39 14.38
CA PRO A 5 15.93 1.14 14.21
C PRO A 5 16.21 2.65 14.11
N ILE A 6 15.46 3.35 13.26
CA ILE A 6 15.59 4.79 13.04
C ILE A 6 14.80 5.60 14.08
N GLY A 7 13.79 4.99 14.72
CA GLY A 7 12.98 5.60 15.77
C GLY A 7 12.46 4.55 16.74
N ASN A 8 11.65 4.98 17.71
CA ASN A 8 11.05 4.12 18.72
C ASN A 8 9.68 3.61 18.24
N PRO A 9 9.53 2.34 17.81
CA PRO A 9 8.26 1.81 17.34
C PRO A 9 7.25 1.71 18.49
N GLY A 10 6.01 2.13 18.25
CA GLY A 10 4.90 1.86 19.16
C GLY A 10 4.36 0.44 19.00
N GLU A 11 3.47 0.03 19.90
CA GLU A 11 2.85 -1.31 19.91
C GLU A 11 2.24 -1.68 18.56
N ALA A 12 1.46 -0.77 17.96
CA ALA A 12 0.84 -1.01 16.65
C ALA A 12 1.87 -1.25 15.53
N SER A 13 3.02 -0.58 15.57
CA SER A 13 4.10 -0.78 14.59
C SER A 13 4.78 -2.14 14.77
N LEU A 14 4.96 -2.58 16.02
CA LEU A 14 5.50 -3.91 16.31
C LEU A 14 4.54 -5.01 15.84
N GLN A 15 3.25 -4.88 16.14
CA GLN A 15 2.23 -5.83 15.69
C GLN A 15 2.15 -5.91 14.17
N ALA A 16 2.22 -4.77 13.47
CA ALA A 16 2.23 -4.75 12.00
C ALA A 16 3.49 -5.41 11.40
N ALA A 17 4.63 -5.34 12.09
CA ALA A 17 5.87 -6.00 11.68
C ALA A 17 5.84 -7.52 11.93
N LEU A 18 5.23 -7.97 13.03
CA LEU A 18 5.11 -9.38 13.40
C LEU A 18 3.99 -10.11 12.63
N ALA A 19 2.87 -9.43 12.41
CA ALA A 19 1.67 -9.95 11.76
C ALA A 19 1.21 -8.99 10.65
N PRO A 20 1.94 -8.93 9.52
CA PRO A 20 1.58 -8.05 8.42
C PRO A 20 0.30 -8.50 7.73
N ALA A 21 -0.41 -7.56 7.11
CA ALA A 21 -1.55 -7.88 6.24
C ALA A 21 -1.08 -8.68 5.01
N GLU A 22 -1.79 -9.76 4.67
CA GLU A 22 -1.54 -10.52 3.45
C GLU A 22 -2.06 -9.75 2.23
N THR A 23 -1.17 -9.02 1.56
CA THR A 23 -1.47 -8.25 0.35
C THR A 23 -0.32 -8.37 -0.66
N ASP A 24 -0.61 -8.17 -1.94
CA ASP A 24 0.38 -8.17 -3.02
C ASP A 24 0.89 -6.74 -3.35
N TYR A 25 0.53 -5.75 -2.52
CA TYR A 25 0.93 -4.35 -2.73
C TYR A 25 2.43 -4.14 -2.54
N LEU A 26 3.07 -3.53 -3.53
CA LEU A 26 4.50 -3.21 -3.53
C LEU A 26 4.77 -1.71 -3.43
N TYR A 27 3.79 -0.90 -3.80
CA TYR A 27 3.91 0.55 -3.88
C TYR A 27 2.78 1.23 -3.11
N PHE A 28 3.10 2.36 -2.49
CA PHE A 28 2.11 3.23 -1.86
C PHE A 28 2.45 4.70 -2.07
N VAL A 29 1.44 5.57 -2.05
CA VAL A 29 1.60 7.03 -2.07
C VAL A 29 0.51 7.67 -1.23
N ALA A 30 0.78 8.80 -0.59
CA ALA A 30 -0.21 9.51 0.21
C ALA A 30 -1.44 9.92 -0.62
N ASN A 31 -2.61 9.97 0.00
CA ASN A 31 -3.87 10.33 -0.65
C ASN A 31 -4.35 11.76 -0.36
N ALA A 32 -3.50 12.60 0.25
CA ALA A 32 -3.79 13.97 0.70
C ALA A 32 -4.87 14.12 1.80
N HIS A 33 -5.54 13.03 2.21
CA HIS A 33 -6.58 13.01 3.25
C HIS A 33 -6.14 12.26 4.53
N GLY A 34 -4.83 12.03 4.71
CA GLY A 34 -4.29 11.32 5.88
C GLY A 34 -4.18 9.80 5.73
N GLY A 35 -4.35 9.26 4.52
CA GLY A 35 -4.14 7.84 4.21
C GLY A 35 -3.22 7.62 2.99
N HIS A 36 -3.28 6.42 2.43
CA HIS A 36 -2.44 6.00 1.30
C HIS A 36 -3.24 5.29 0.21
N PHE A 37 -2.84 5.52 -1.05
CA PHE A 37 -3.19 4.67 -2.17
C PHE A 37 -2.15 3.57 -2.29
N PHE A 38 -2.59 2.31 -2.40
CA PHE A 38 -1.74 1.14 -2.60
C PHE A 38 -1.79 0.67 -4.05
N ALA A 39 -0.69 0.07 -4.54
CA ALA A 39 -0.57 -0.43 -5.91
C ALA A 39 0.38 -1.64 -5.95
N GLU A 40 0.10 -2.58 -6.85
CA GLU A 40 0.97 -3.75 -7.08
C GLU A 40 1.97 -3.47 -8.20
N THR A 41 1.55 -2.67 -9.17
CA THR A 41 2.37 -2.36 -10.34
C THR A 41 2.90 -0.93 -10.30
N LEU A 42 4.06 -0.72 -10.92
CA LEU A 42 4.64 0.61 -11.09
C LEU A 42 3.73 1.54 -11.91
N ALA A 43 3.00 0.99 -12.89
CA ALA A 43 2.07 1.77 -13.72
C ALA A 43 0.92 2.34 -12.89
N GLU A 44 0.34 1.55 -11.98
CA GLU A 44 -0.68 2.00 -11.01
C GLU A 44 -0.10 3.03 -10.05
N HIS A 45 1.08 2.77 -9.50
CA HIS A 45 1.75 3.71 -8.61
C HIS A 45 1.95 5.08 -9.27
N ASN A 46 2.41 5.12 -10.52
CA ASN A 46 2.64 6.36 -11.25
C ASN A 46 1.33 7.16 -11.48
N ARG A 47 0.20 6.48 -11.71
CA ARG A 47 -1.11 7.13 -11.76
C ARG A 47 -1.49 7.74 -10.42
N ASN A 48 -1.28 6.99 -9.33
CA ASN A 48 -1.56 7.48 -7.98
C ASN A 48 -0.67 8.67 -7.60
N VAL A 49 0.61 8.67 -8.01
CA VAL A 49 1.54 9.80 -7.82
C VAL A 49 1.08 11.03 -8.60
N ALA A 50 0.67 10.88 -9.86
CA ALA A 50 0.15 11.98 -10.66
C ALA A 50 -1.11 12.59 -10.01
N ARG A 51 -1.99 11.75 -9.47
CA ARG A 51 -3.17 12.17 -8.72
C ARG A 51 -2.79 12.93 -7.45
N TYR A 52 -1.91 12.37 -6.62
CA TYR A 52 -1.45 13.02 -5.39
C TYR A 52 -0.84 14.40 -5.65
N ARG A 53 -0.02 14.53 -6.70
CA ARG A 53 0.56 15.83 -7.11
C ARG A 53 -0.50 16.85 -7.52
N ARG A 54 -1.59 16.43 -8.18
CA ARG A 54 -2.70 17.33 -8.54
C ARG A 54 -3.48 17.78 -7.30
N LEU A 55 -3.74 16.86 -6.36
CA LEU A 55 -4.37 17.18 -5.07
C LEU A 55 -3.55 18.22 -4.29
N LEU A 56 -2.22 18.04 -4.21
CA LEU A 56 -1.32 19.02 -3.59
C LEU A 56 -1.33 20.39 -4.30
N ALA A 57 -1.49 20.41 -5.62
CA ALA A 57 -1.57 21.63 -6.41
C ALA A 57 -2.93 22.34 -6.34
N GLY A 58 -3.85 21.88 -5.48
CA GLY A 58 -5.20 22.44 -5.35
C GLY A 58 -6.10 22.22 -6.58
N ARG A 59 -5.70 21.31 -7.48
CA ARG A 59 -6.51 20.93 -8.64
C ARG A 59 -7.40 19.75 -8.26
N PRO A 60 -8.65 19.70 -8.75
CA PRO A 60 -9.48 18.52 -8.55
C PRO A 60 -8.73 17.32 -9.13
N ALA A 61 -8.57 16.29 -8.31
CA ALA A 61 -8.12 15.01 -8.81
C ALA A 61 -9.17 14.45 -9.76
N ASP A 62 -8.71 13.77 -10.81
CA ASP A 62 -9.57 12.89 -11.60
C ASP A 62 -10.31 11.91 -10.66
N PRO A 63 -11.50 11.42 -11.05
CA PRO A 63 -12.22 10.42 -10.29
C PRO A 63 -11.28 9.28 -9.91
N GLU A 64 -11.49 8.73 -8.70
CA GLU A 64 -10.68 7.64 -8.18
C GLU A 64 -10.47 6.59 -9.26
N PRO A 65 -9.22 6.19 -9.54
CA PRO A 65 -8.98 5.14 -10.53
C PRO A 65 -9.83 3.95 -10.11
N PRO A 66 -10.43 3.21 -11.07
CA PRO A 66 -11.18 2.01 -10.75
C PRO A 66 -10.36 1.17 -9.77
N PRO A 67 -11.00 0.61 -8.73
CA PRO A 67 -10.29 -0.15 -7.71
C PRO A 67 -9.33 -1.11 -8.42
N ALA A 68 -8.07 -1.10 -7.98
CA ALA A 68 -7.02 -1.89 -8.60
C ALA A 68 -7.57 -3.31 -8.88
N PRO A 69 -7.49 -3.81 -10.12
CA PRO A 69 -8.28 -4.94 -10.60
C PRO A 69 -8.16 -6.09 -9.61
N ALA A 70 -9.26 -6.51 -8.97
CA ALA A 70 -9.29 -7.47 -7.85
C ALA A 70 -8.15 -8.49 -7.94
N HIS A 71 -7.05 -8.16 -7.27
CA HIS A 71 -5.79 -8.82 -7.57
C HIS A 71 -5.80 -10.20 -6.94
N ARG A 72 -5.27 -11.13 -7.73
CA ARG A 72 -5.44 -12.56 -7.56
C ARG A 72 -4.92 -12.99 -6.19
N ARG A 73 -5.82 -13.17 -5.22
CA ARG A 73 -5.57 -13.98 -4.02
C ARG A 73 -4.95 -15.30 -4.49
N LYS A 74 -3.63 -15.45 -4.39
CA LYS A 74 -3.01 -16.76 -4.53
C LYS A 74 -3.47 -17.53 -3.30
N ALA A 75 -4.54 -18.30 -3.48
CA ALA A 75 -5.00 -19.27 -2.51
C ALA A 75 -3.79 -20.12 -2.10
N ARG A 76 -3.22 -19.84 -0.92
CA ARG A 76 -2.30 -20.77 -0.28
C ARG A 76 -3.11 -22.04 -0.08
N ARG A 77 -2.86 -23.05 -0.93
CA ARG A 77 -3.30 -24.41 -0.66
C ARG A 77 -2.78 -24.74 0.74
N LYS A 78 -3.68 -24.75 1.73
CA LYS A 78 -3.43 -25.38 3.03
C LYS A 78 -3.14 -26.84 2.74
N SER A 79 -1.86 -27.18 2.59
CA SER A 79 -1.34 -28.53 2.69
C SER A 79 -1.62 -29.00 4.11
N HIS A 80 -2.81 -29.56 4.31
CA HIS A 80 -3.17 -30.29 5.51
C HIS A 80 -2.23 -31.50 5.63
N LEU A 81 -1.58 -31.58 6.79
CA LEU A 81 -1.37 -32.79 7.57
C LEU A 81 -1.40 -34.11 6.78
N ARG A 82 -0.20 -34.66 6.57
CA ARG A 82 0.07 -36.09 6.77
C ARG A 82 1.35 -36.20 7.58
#